data_AF-A0A8T7ESV8-F1
#
_entry.id   AF-A0A8T7ESV8-F1
#
_cell.length_a   1.000
_cell.length_b   1.000
_cell.length_c   1.000
_cell.angle_alpha   90.00
_cell.angle_beta   90.00
_cell.angle_gamma   90.00
#
_symmetry.space_group_name_H-M   'P 1'
#
loop_
_entity.id
_entity.type
_entity.pdbx_description
1 polymer ?
#
loop_
_entity_poly.entity_id
_entity_poly.type
_entity_poly.pdbx_seq_one_letter_code
_entity_poly.pdbx_strand_id
1 'polypeptide(L)' 'MTVTDTAGAPVDAQEIRVRADMTHAGMMPVLGQTDSGEDGRYRVPLQWSMGGSWTVTVTVVLPNGVTAEDTFDFEIES' A
#
# COMPACT_ATOMS: atom_id res chain seq x y z
N MET A 1 -2.97 -3.69 6.43
CA MET A 1 -3.64 -2.37 6.39
C MET A 1 -5.14 -2.56 6.50
N THR A 2 -5.87 -1.50 6.84
CA THR A 2 -7.33 -1.48 6.89
C THR A 2 -7.83 -0.41 5.93
N VAL A 3 -8.86 -0.73 5.15
CA VAL A 3 -9.54 0.21 4.26
C VAL A 3 -10.97 0.38 4.74
N THR A 4 -11.37 1.63 4.99
CA THR A 4 -12.72 1.99 5.40
C THR A 4 -13.28 3.11 4.54
N ASP A 5 -14.60 3.20 4.45
CA ASP A 5 -15.27 4.37 3.90
C ASP A 5 -15.28 5.54 4.91
N THR A 6 -15.90 6.67 4.52
CA THR A 6 -16.00 7.87 5.37
C THR A 6 -16.87 7.67 6.62
N ALA A 7 -17.72 6.65 6.65
CA ALA A 7 -18.53 6.27 7.81
C ALA A 7 -17.81 5.25 8.72
N GLY A 8 -16.62 4.77 8.33
CA GLY A 8 -15.84 3.78 9.05
C GLY A 8 -16.24 2.33 8.73
N ALA A 9 -17.11 2.09 7.75
CA ALA A 9 -17.46 0.74 7.33
C ALA A 9 -16.28 0.12 6.54
N PRO A 10 -15.99 -1.18 6.74
CA PRO A 10 -14.94 -1.86 5.98
C PRO A 10 -15.29 -1.86 4.48
N VAL A 11 -14.26 -1.71 3.66
CA VAL A 11 -14.42 -1.74 2.20
C VAL A 11 -13.71 -2.94 1.62
N ASP A 12 -14.47 -3.78 0.91
CA ASP A 12 -13.95 -4.85 0.07
C ASP A 12 -13.43 -4.28 -1.24
N ALA A 13 -12.22 -3.73 -1.22
CA ALA A 13 -11.47 -3.30 -2.39
C ALA A 13 -11.31 -4.45 -3.41
N GLN A 14 -11.35 -4.08 -4.69
CA GLN A 14 -11.09 -4.97 -5.80
C GLN A 14 -9.60 -5.33 -5.91
N GLU A 15 -8.73 -4.36 -5.61
CA GLU A 15 -7.28 -4.52 -5.68
C GLU A 15 -6.60 -3.47 -4.80
N ILE A 16 -5.48 -3.83 -4.18
CA ILE A 16 -4.56 -2.91 -3.53
C ILE A 16 -3.20 -3.06 -4.20
N ARG A 17 -2.62 -1.93 -4.58
CA ARG A 17 -1.27 -1.80 -5.12
C ARG A 17 -0.44 -0.96 -4.16
N VAL A 18 0.79 -1.38 -3.93
CA VAL A 18 1.73 -0.69 -3.06
C VAL A 18 3.00 -0.45 -3.85
N ARG A 19 3.46 0.80 -3.85
CA ARG A 19 4.74 1.22 -4.39
C ARG A 19 5.54 1.87 -3.27
N ALA A 20 6.72 1.35 -3.00
CA ALA A 20 7.65 1.91 -2.02
C ALA A 20 8.88 2.45 -2.75
N ASP A 21 9.08 3.76 -2.69
CA ASP A 21 10.22 4.47 -3.25
C ASP A 21 11.20 4.81 -2.13
N MET A 22 12.46 4.38 -2.28
CA MET A 22 13.51 4.75 -1.33
C MET A 22 13.91 6.20 -1.56
N THR A 23 14.15 6.97 -0.50
CA THR A 23 14.55 8.39 -0.63
C THR A 23 15.94 8.58 -1.22
N HIS A 24 16.69 7.50 -1.45
CA HIS A 24 17.97 7.49 -2.12
C HIS A 24 17.80 7.47 -3.65
N ALA A 25 18.32 8.49 -4.33
CA ALA A 25 18.17 8.65 -5.77
C ALA A 25 18.77 7.47 -6.56
N GLY A 26 18.06 7.04 -7.61
CA GLY A 26 18.50 5.97 -8.51
C GLY A 26 18.11 4.55 -8.08
N MET A 27 17.47 4.38 -6.92
CA MET A 27 16.93 3.09 -6.49
C MET A 27 15.62 2.77 -7.21
N MET A 28 15.43 1.49 -7.56
CA MET A 28 14.16 1.00 -8.09
C MET A 28 13.13 0.86 -6.97
N PRO A 29 11.85 1.15 -7.24
CA PRO A 29 10.79 0.95 -6.26
C PRO A 29 10.61 -0.52 -5.92
N VAL A 30 10.21 -0.80 -4.68
CA VAL A 30 9.65 -2.10 -4.30
C VAL A 30 8.15 -2.05 -4.58
N LEU A 31 7.63 -3.08 -5.26
CA LEU A 31 6.22 -3.17 -5.63
C LEU A 31 5.56 -4.35 -4.92
N GLY A 32 4.30 -4.17 -4.52
CA GLY A 32 3.46 -5.24 -3.99
C GLY A 32 2.01 -5.05 -4.42
N GLN A 33 1.25 -6.13 -4.46
CA GLN A 33 -0.19 -6.08 -4.75
C GLN A 33 -0.94 -7.20 -4.02
N THR A 34 -2.23 -7.00 -3.78
CA THR A 34 -3.18 -8.06 -3.39
C THR A 34 -4.57 -7.72 -3.88
N ASP A 35 -5.33 -8.72 -4.29
CA ASP A 35 -6.79 -8.71 -4.48
C ASP A 35 -7.50 -9.49 -3.35
N SER A 36 -6.72 -10.04 -2.43
CA SER A 36 -7.20 -10.84 -1.30
C SER A 36 -7.19 -10.03 0.00
N GLY A 37 -8.38 -9.94 0.60
CA GLY A 37 -8.64 -9.35 1.90
C GLY A 37 -10.07 -9.69 2.33
N GLU A 38 -10.36 -9.50 3.61
CA GLU A 38 -11.67 -9.76 4.19
C GLU A 38 -11.95 -8.70 5.26
N ASP A 39 -13.20 -8.25 5.36
CA ASP A 39 -13.65 -7.22 6.30
C ASP A 39 -12.77 -5.96 6.24
N GLY A 40 -12.42 -5.51 5.02
CA GLY A 40 -11.57 -4.33 4.79
C GLY A 40 -10.11 -4.49 5.26
N ARG A 41 -9.67 -5.70 5.61
CA ARG A 41 -8.29 -5.98 6.05
C ARG A 41 -7.50 -6.65 4.94
N TYR A 42 -6.34 -6.07 4.66
CA TYR A 42 -5.47 -6.49 3.57
C TYR A 42 -4.04 -6.68 4.01
N ARG A 43 -3.39 -7.68 3.42
CA ARG A 43 -1.96 -7.94 3.58
C ARG A 43 -1.29 -7.91 2.22
N VAL A 44 -0.35 -6.97 2.05
CA VAL A 44 0.52 -6.89 0.88
C VAL A 44 1.94 -7.15 1.36
N PRO A 45 2.55 -8.31 1.05
CA PRO A 45 3.93 -8.57 1.39
C PRO A 45 4.84 -7.69 0.52
N LEU A 46 5.79 -7.01 1.16
CA LEU A 46 6.87 -6.29 0.48
C LEU A 46 8.20 -6.92 0.87
N GLN A 47 9.09 -7.07 -0.10
CA GLN A 47 10.47 -7.45 0.14
C GLN A 47 11.36 -6.20 0.02
N TRP A 48 11.71 -5.62 1.15
CA TRP A 48 12.61 -4.48 1.21
C TRP A 48 13.98 -4.85 0.68
N SER A 49 14.51 -4.05 -0.24
CA SER A 49 15.85 -4.28 -0.80
C SER A 49 16.97 -3.70 0.06
N MET A 50 16.65 -2.77 0.97
CA MET A 50 17.62 -2.05 1.80
C MET A 50 16.93 -1.41 3.01
N GLY A 51 17.64 -1.30 4.13
CA GLY A 51 17.23 -0.45 5.26
C GLY A 51 17.39 1.04 4.95
N GLY A 52 16.66 1.89 5.65
CA GLY A 52 16.64 3.36 5.48
C GLY A 52 15.22 3.91 5.33
N SER A 53 15.12 5.14 4.87
CA SER A 53 13.84 5.84 4.70
C SER A 53 13.17 5.54 3.35
N TRP A 54 11.87 5.28 3.41
CA TRP A 54 11.03 4.95 2.26
C TRP A 54 9.73 5.74 2.30
N THR A 55 9.28 6.20 1.13
CA THR A 55 7.92 6.72 0.94
C THR A 55 7.10 5.63 0.27
N VAL A 56 5.99 5.24 0.90
CA VAL A 56 5.11 4.16 0.46
C VAL A 56 3.78 4.74 0.04
N THR A 57 3.49 4.65 -1.25
CA THR A 57 2.18 4.99 -1.84
C THR A 57 1.32 3.72 -1.91
N VAL A 58 0.12 3.81 -1.37
CA VAL A 58 -0.89 2.76 -1.41
C VAL A 58 -2.04 3.24 -2.30
N THR A 59 -2.29 2.53 -3.40
CA THR A 59 -3.42 2.76 -4.29
C THR A 59 -4.44 1.64 -4.08
N VAL A 60 -5.68 2.01 -3.76
CA VAL A 60 -6.80 1.09 -3.57
C VAL A 60 -7.80 1.26 -4.71
N VAL A 61 -8.08 0.19 -5.44
CA VAL A 61 -9.14 0.14 -6.45
C VAL A 61 -10.43 -0.33 -5.77
N LEU A 62 -11.44 0.54 -5.73
CA LEU A 62 -12.74 0.27 -5.14
C LEU A 62 -13.63 -0.56 -6.10
N PRO A 63 -14.69 -1.23 -5.60
CA PRO A 63 -15.59 -2.03 -6.45
C PRO A 63 -16.24 -1.28 -7.62
N ASN A 64 -16.39 0.03 -7.50
CA ASN A 64 -16.94 0.89 -8.57
C ASN A 64 -15.88 1.35 -9.58
N GLY A 65 -14.63 0.86 -9.47
CA GLY A 65 -13.50 1.22 -10.31
C GLY A 65 -12.82 2.55 -9.94
N VAL A 66 -13.30 3.26 -8.92
CA VAL A 66 -12.65 4.48 -8.41
C VAL A 66 -11.40 4.10 -7.64
N THR A 67 -10.34 4.90 -7.77
CA THR A 67 -9.10 4.73 -7.01
C THR A 67 -9.02 5.72 -5.86
N ALA A 68 -8.69 5.22 -4.66
CA ALA A 68 -8.22 6.03 -3.55
C ALA A 68 -6.70 5.85 -3.40
N GLU A 69 -6.00 6.88 -2.95
CA GLU A 69 -4.56 6.86 -2.76
C GLU A 69 -4.19 7.53 -1.43
N ASP A 70 -3.21 6.95 -0.74
CA ASP A 70 -2.60 7.55 0.44
C ASP A 70 -1.10 7.23 0.49
N THR A 71 -0.33 8.07 1.18
CA THR A 71 1.13 7.96 1.24
C THR A 71 1.62 7.99 2.68
N PHE A 72 2.59 7.12 2.97
CA PHE A 72 3.15 6.90 4.30
C PHE A 72 4.66 6.89 4.24
N ASP A 73 5.31 7.54 5.19
CA ASP A 73 6.76 7.45 5.34
C ASP A 73 7.13 6.37 6.37
N PHE A 74 8.14 5.57 6.02
CA PHE A 74 8.67 4.48 6.85
C PHE A 74 10.19 4.59 6.99
N GLU A 75 10.68 4.13 8.14
CA GLU A 75 12.09 3.85 8.37
C GLU A 75 12.25 2.33 8.57
N ILE A 76 13.10 1.70 7.76
CA ILE A 76 13.32 0.25 7.78
C ILE A 76 14.70 -0.03 8.37
N GLU A 77 14.75 -0.82 9.44
CA GLU A 77 16.00 -1.24 10.06
C GLU A 77 16.69 -2.34 9.21
N SER A 78 18.02 -2.33 9.18
CA SER A 78 18.87 -3.27 8.44
C SER A 78 19.23 -4.52 9.23
#